data_AF-A0A1B0FHD8-F1
#
_entry.id   AF-A0A1B0FHD8-F1
#
_cell.length_a   1.000
_cell.length_b   1.000
_cell.length_c   1.000
_cell.angle_alpha   90.00
_cell.angle_beta   90.00
_cell.angle_gamma   90.00
#
_symmetry.space_group_name_H-M   'P 1'
#
loop_
_entity.id
_entity.type
_entity.pdbx_description
1 polymer ?
#
loop_
_entity_poly.entity_id
_entity_poly.type
_entity_poly.pdbx_seq_one_letter_code
_entity_poly.pdbx_strand_id
1 'polypeptide(L)'
;MLPVRAPILGAGRRKFNKKDYLANLCMPSYRECRRLTSPIYVALMQELLEDGCFTTAKHFNALVIKEQQLFHGALISRRAFTKPEFLLGLYDNCKMAEKSGKQKNGQLLCSRLLLQCILICEKFRKEFHWVLCEIARIMAGICEHLMAHPNGSEETLCQIFQRCAQIVAKDISAAMKYLKLAFKLAEGANWTTLVGTRGKDQVLKLTSAVIAESLIEITLKLARNTVHKQPDQAAELAEEALVILSNGNWNENRLLFINVYLDLASFLIKSGKYRQASSTINHISKNMLSCSPNDKNYVEALSRYSCLKGQCYNRRRKQIFDCGFDQKKKKSKGGKGHFADSRSFHSLPQHLLDIIAYAGDTKIFIYRNRNDLENREGEVIDADVADFCKQYRSLTSAKRKAPYKRAKA
;
A
#
# COMPACT_ATOMS: atom_id res chain seq x y z
N MET A 1 13.58 26.79 28.06
CA MET A 1 13.83 25.80 29.12
C MET A 1 15.31 25.48 29.13
N LEU A 2 16.05 25.91 30.16
CA LEU A 2 17.34 25.30 30.50
C LEU A 2 17.02 24.12 31.42
N PRO A 3 17.59 22.92 31.21
CA PRO A 3 18.06 22.16 32.34
C PRO A 3 19.45 22.71 32.64
N VAL A 4 19.53 23.68 33.55
CA VAL A 4 20.74 23.76 34.35
C VAL A 4 20.80 22.39 35.01
N ARG A 5 21.75 21.53 34.63
CA ARG A 5 22.08 20.36 35.44
C ARG A 5 22.63 20.91 36.74
N ALA A 6 21.73 21.27 37.65
CA ALA A 6 22.06 21.37 39.05
C ALA A 6 22.59 19.98 39.43
N PRO A 7 23.83 19.87 39.95
CA PRO A 7 24.23 18.63 40.59
C PRO A 7 23.19 18.37 41.67
N ILE A 8 22.64 17.16 41.69
CA ILE A 8 21.80 16.69 42.80
C ILE A 8 22.70 16.80 44.04
N LEU A 9 22.50 17.88 44.82
CA LEU A 9 23.14 18.06 46.09
C LEU A 9 22.47 17.09 47.05
N GLY A 10 23.02 15.89 47.12
CA GLY A 10 22.86 15.02 48.27
C GLY A 10 23.20 15.81 49.54
N ALA A 11 22.40 15.59 50.58
CA ALA A 11 22.44 16.29 51.85
C ALA A 11 23.87 16.49 52.38
N GLY A 12 24.28 17.76 52.43
CA GLY A 12 25.55 18.20 52.99
C GLY A 12 25.84 19.62 52.50
N ARG A 13 25.86 20.60 53.42
CA ARG A 13 26.24 21.99 53.10
C ARG A 13 27.69 22.03 52.62
N ARG A 14 27.93 21.81 51.32
CA ARG A 14 29.21 22.15 50.70
C ARG A 14 29.32 23.67 50.68
N LYS A 15 30.37 24.20 51.32
CA LYS A 15 30.72 25.62 51.23
C LYS A 15 30.89 25.97 49.75
N PHE A 16 30.19 27.01 49.29
CA PHE A 16 30.32 27.52 47.93
C PHE A 16 31.78 27.93 47.67
N ASN A 17 32.48 27.15 46.85
CA ASN A 17 33.84 27.47 46.43
C ASN A 17 33.79 28.21 45.09
N LYS A 18 34.00 29.53 45.14
CA LYS A 18 34.01 30.40 43.96
C LYS A 18 35.03 29.94 42.90
N LYS A 19 36.15 29.34 43.31
CA LYS A 19 37.17 28.83 42.38
C LYS A 19 36.69 27.59 41.64
N ASP A 20 36.01 26.66 42.30
CA ASP A 20 35.43 25.47 41.66
C ASP A 20 34.26 25.81 40.74
N TYR A 21 33.46 26.83 41.10
CA TYR A 21 32.38 27.33 40.25
C TYR A 21 32.91 28.00 38.98
N LEU A 22 33.96 28.84 39.12
CA LEU A 22 34.61 29.49 37.98
C LEU A 22 35.42 28.51 37.11
N ALA A 23 36.02 27.47 37.68
CA ALA A 23 36.70 26.41 36.93
C ALA A 23 35.75 25.55 36.09
N ASN A 24 34.48 25.48 36.47
CA ASN A 24 33.42 24.78 35.74
C ASN A 24 32.55 25.70 34.87
N LEU A 25 32.84 27.00 34.85
CA LEU A 25 32.19 27.99 33.98
C LEU A 25 32.79 27.89 32.58
N CYS A 26 32.23 27.00 31.75
CA CYS A 26 32.50 27.01 30.32
C CYS A 26 31.83 28.26 29.73
N MET A 27 32.62 29.23 29.29
CA MET A 27 32.10 30.41 28.59
C MET A 27 31.44 29.95 27.29
N PRO A 28 30.15 30.26 27.06
CA PRO A 28 29.48 29.90 25.83
C PRO A 28 30.20 30.53 24.63
N SER A 29 30.36 29.74 23.57
CA SER A 29 30.90 30.20 22.30
C SER A 29 30.03 31.33 21.72
N TYR A 30 30.60 32.12 20.81
CA TYR A 30 29.85 33.19 20.13
C TYR A 30 28.54 32.69 19.48
N ARG A 31 28.54 31.46 18.95
CA ARG A 31 27.34 30.82 18.39
C ARG A 31 26.32 30.46 19.45
N GLU A 32 26.73 29.91 20.58
CA GLU A 32 25.84 29.60 21.69
C GLU A 32 25.21 30.87 22.29
N CYS A 33 26.00 31.94 22.46
CA CYS A 33 25.49 33.24 22.85
C CYS A 33 24.43 33.77 21.87
N ARG A 34 24.67 33.66 20.55
CA ARG A 34 23.73 34.12 19.52
C ARG A 34 22.41 33.37 19.55
N ARG A 35 22.46 32.05 19.76
CA ARG A 35 21.25 31.20 19.88
C ARG A 35 20.41 31.57 21.12
N LEU A 36 21.01 32.17 22.15
CA LEU A 36 20.32 32.61 23.36
C LEU A 36 19.73 34.02 23.24
N THR A 37 20.39 34.91 22.50
CA THR A 37 20.01 36.33 22.41
C THR A 37 19.11 36.67 21.23
N SER A 38 19.16 35.88 20.15
CA SER A 38 18.39 36.13 18.92
C SER A 38 17.25 35.12 18.74
N PRO A 39 16.21 35.43 17.95
CA PRO A 39 15.22 34.44 17.54
C PRO A 39 15.93 33.22 16.92
N ILE A 40 15.71 32.05 17.50
CA ILE A 40 16.51 30.85 17.23
C ILE A 40 16.58 30.49 15.74
N TYR A 41 15.50 30.65 14.97
CA TYR A 41 15.51 30.40 13.53
C TYR A 41 16.41 31.36 12.76
N VAL A 42 16.48 32.64 13.16
CA VAL A 42 17.37 33.62 12.54
C VAL A 42 18.83 33.29 12.85
N ALA A 43 19.13 32.92 14.10
CA ALA A 43 20.46 32.51 14.51
C ALA A 43 20.95 31.28 13.72
N LEU A 44 20.12 30.24 13.65
CA LEU A 44 20.44 29.01 12.91
C LEU A 44 20.56 29.24 11.39
N MET A 45 19.74 30.12 10.81
CA MET A 45 19.87 30.49 9.40
C MET A 45 21.23 31.12 9.11
N GLN A 46 21.63 32.09 9.93
CA GLN A 46 22.88 32.79 9.76
C GLN A 46 24.08 31.84 9.89
N GLU A 47 24.03 30.91 10.84
CA GLU A 47 25.06 29.89 11.00
C GLU A 47 25.19 28.97 9.77
N LEU A 48 24.08 28.60 9.10
CA LEU A 48 24.15 27.80 7.87
C LEU A 48 24.82 28.57 6.73
N LEU A 49 24.53 29.87 6.61
CA LEU A 49 25.14 30.73 5.59
C LEU A 49 26.64 30.90 5.85
N GLU A 50 27.04 31.15 7.10
CA GLU A 50 28.45 31.22 7.52
C GLU A 50 29.20 29.90 7.26
N ASP A 51 28.54 28.76 7.46
CA ASP A 51 29.10 27.43 7.24
C ASP A 51 29.08 27.00 5.74
N GLY A 52 28.58 27.85 4.84
CA GLY A 52 28.47 27.59 3.40
C GLY A 52 27.43 26.53 3.03
N CYS A 53 26.43 26.29 3.89
CA CYS A 53 25.37 25.28 3.74
C CYS A 53 24.11 25.87 3.10
N PHE A 54 24.23 26.34 1.85
CA PHE A 54 23.16 27.07 1.15
C PHE A 54 21.93 26.22 0.83
N THR A 55 22.11 24.94 0.50
CA THR A 55 20.97 24.05 0.19
C THR A 55 20.13 23.81 1.44
N THR A 56 20.80 23.53 2.56
CA THR A 56 20.17 23.38 3.87
C THR A 56 19.50 24.67 4.30
N ALA A 57 20.15 25.83 4.14
CA ALA A 57 19.58 27.13 4.46
C ALA A 57 18.29 27.40 3.68
N LYS A 58 18.29 27.13 2.36
CA LYS A 58 17.10 27.30 1.51
C LYS A 58 15.92 26.47 2.00
N HIS A 59 16.14 25.17 2.26
CA HIS A 59 15.08 24.28 2.74
C HIS A 59 14.64 24.61 4.17
N PHE A 60 15.59 24.97 5.04
CA PHE A 60 15.30 25.41 6.40
C PHE A 60 14.41 26.67 6.40
N ASN A 61 14.68 27.63 5.51
CA ASN A 61 13.85 28.84 5.40
C ASN A 61 12.43 28.51 4.96
N ALA A 62 12.29 27.63 3.96
CA ALA A 62 10.98 27.18 3.48
C ALA A 62 10.18 26.48 4.60
N LEU A 63 10.83 25.66 5.43
CA LEU A 63 10.20 25.01 6.58
C LEU A 63 9.78 26.02 7.66
N VAL A 64 10.60 27.03 7.95
CA VAL A 64 10.27 28.09 8.92
C VAL A 64 9.08 28.92 8.45
N ILE A 65 9.05 29.33 7.18
CA ILE A 65 7.92 30.06 6.58
C ILE A 65 6.65 29.21 6.66
N LYS A 66 6.75 27.93 6.30
CA LYS A 66 5.60 27.01 6.36
C LYS A 66 5.12 26.80 7.79
N GLU A 67 6.01 26.64 8.77
CA GLU A 67 5.64 26.54 10.17
C GLU A 67 4.86 27.78 10.63
N GLN A 68 5.36 28.97 10.27
CA GLN A 68 4.69 30.22 10.60
C GLN A 68 3.28 30.25 10.00
N GLN A 69 3.12 29.90 8.73
CA GLN A 69 1.80 29.85 8.08
C GLN A 69 0.85 28.86 8.78
N LEU A 70 1.33 27.65 9.08
CA LEU A 70 0.54 26.62 9.75
C LEU A 70 0.15 27.05 11.18
N PHE A 71 1.05 27.73 11.89
CA PHE A 71 0.80 28.21 13.24
C PHE A 71 -0.19 29.37 13.28
N HIS A 72 -0.04 30.37 12.40
CA HIS A 72 -1.01 31.46 12.28
C HIS A 72 -2.38 30.97 11.81
N GLY A 73 -2.41 29.94 10.95
CA GLY A 73 -3.63 29.26 10.53
C GLY A 73 -4.22 28.28 11.55
N ALA A 74 -3.66 28.19 12.76
CA ALA A 74 -4.08 27.27 13.83
C ALA A 74 -4.12 25.78 13.44
N LEU A 75 -3.38 25.37 12.39
CA LEU A 75 -3.25 23.98 11.94
C LEU A 75 -2.25 23.18 12.78
N ILE A 76 -1.34 23.88 13.46
CA ILE A 76 -0.40 23.31 14.43
C ILE A 76 -0.42 24.13 15.71
N SER A 77 -0.26 23.45 16.85
CA SER A 77 -0.20 24.09 18.18
C SER A 77 1.22 24.17 18.75
N ARG A 78 2.15 23.38 18.20
CA ARG A 78 3.55 23.31 18.64
C ARG A 78 4.48 23.66 17.49
N ARG A 79 5.54 24.40 17.82
CA ARG A 79 6.60 24.83 16.90
C ARG A 79 7.88 24.03 17.18
N ALA A 80 8.68 23.73 16.17
CA ALA A 80 9.86 22.89 16.28
C ALA A 80 10.85 23.42 17.33
N PHE A 81 11.00 24.74 17.45
CA PHE A 81 11.87 25.33 18.46
C PHE A 81 11.47 25.05 19.92
N THR A 82 10.23 24.64 20.19
CA THR A 82 9.83 24.27 21.55
C THR A 82 10.45 22.93 22.00
N LYS A 83 11.05 22.20 21.06
CA LYS A 83 11.78 20.94 21.27
C LYS A 83 13.22 21.06 20.74
N PRO A 84 14.15 21.63 21.53
CA PRO A 84 15.53 21.85 21.09
C PRO A 84 16.25 20.60 20.60
N GLU A 85 16.01 19.45 21.24
CA GLU A 85 16.57 18.15 20.87
C GLU A 85 16.14 17.70 19.46
N PHE A 86 14.92 18.04 19.07
CA PHE A 86 14.39 17.75 17.74
C PHE A 86 14.96 18.75 16.71
N LEU A 87 14.84 20.04 16.99
CA LEU A 87 15.27 21.11 16.07
C LEU A 87 16.77 21.05 15.80
N LEU A 88 17.59 21.03 16.85
CA LEU A 88 19.05 21.05 16.72
C LEU A 88 19.56 19.72 16.17
N GLY A 89 18.97 18.59 16.59
CA GLY A 89 19.30 17.28 16.04
C GLY A 89 19.06 17.21 14.53
N LEU A 90 17.91 17.69 14.05
CA LEU A 90 17.61 17.75 12.62
C LEU A 90 18.54 18.73 11.89
N TYR A 91 18.74 19.92 12.46
CA TYR A 91 19.60 20.97 11.92
C TYR A 91 21.04 20.49 11.70
N ASP A 92 21.67 19.91 12.72
CA ASP A 92 23.06 19.48 12.65
C ASP A 92 23.24 18.33 11.64
N ASN A 93 22.30 17.39 11.58
CA ASN A 93 22.34 16.31 10.59
C ASN A 93 22.20 16.82 9.16
N CYS A 94 21.26 17.72 8.88
CA CYS A 94 21.11 18.33 7.56
C CYS A 94 22.38 19.10 7.16
N LYS A 95 22.93 19.89 8.09
CA LYS A 95 24.16 20.67 7.86
C LYS A 95 25.34 19.76 7.53
N MET A 96 25.53 18.69 8.31
CA MET A 96 26.61 17.73 8.08
C MET A 96 26.39 16.92 6.80
N ALA A 97 25.14 16.62 6.44
CA ALA A 97 24.81 15.93 5.19
C ALA A 97 25.22 16.77 3.97
N GLU A 98 24.97 18.07 3.99
CA GLU A 98 25.39 18.95 2.89
C GLU A 98 26.92 19.07 2.83
N LYS A 99 27.60 19.19 3.98
CA LYS A 99 29.07 19.26 4.01
C LYS A 99 29.70 17.97 3.51
N SER A 100 29.20 16.81 3.92
CA SER A 100 29.71 15.52 3.45
C SER A 100 29.39 15.30 1.97
N GLY A 101 28.22 15.72 1.48
CA GLY A 101 27.88 15.64 0.07
C GLY A 101 28.82 16.41 -0.88
N LYS A 102 29.51 17.45 -0.38
CA LYS A 102 30.51 18.23 -1.14
C LYS A 102 31.90 17.57 -1.17
N GLN A 103 32.15 16.58 -0.31
CA GLN A 103 33.44 15.91 -0.22
C GLN A 103 33.56 14.78 -1.27
N LYS A 104 34.78 14.53 -1.73
CA LYS A 104 35.08 13.38 -2.59
C LYS A 104 34.75 12.10 -1.82
N ASN A 105 33.88 11.24 -2.38
CA ASN A 105 33.37 10.02 -1.74
C ASN A 105 32.49 10.22 -0.49
N GLY A 106 31.99 11.43 -0.22
CA GLY A 106 31.16 11.70 0.95
C GLY A 106 29.69 11.27 0.83
N GLN A 107 29.29 10.64 -0.27
CA GLN A 107 27.90 10.26 -0.57
C GLN A 107 27.30 9.28 0.44
N LEU A 108 28.04 8.24 0.86
CA LEU A 108 27.56 7.28 1.86
C LEU A 108 27.30 7.96 3.21
N LEU A 109 28.19 8.86 3.63
CA LEU A 109 28.00 9.64 4.86
C LEU A 109 26.80 10.59 4.70
N CYS A 110 26.67 11.25 3.55
CA CYS A 110 25.54 12.09 3.22
C CYS A 110 24.23 11.29 3.33
N SER A 111 24.09 10.16 2.64
CA SER A 111 22.88 9.34 2.68
C SER A 111 22.55 8.84 4.09
N ARG A 112 23.55 8.46 4.88
CA ARG A 112 23.35 8.04 6.28
C ARG A 112 22.81 9.18 7.16
N LEU A 113 23.34 10.38 6.99
CA LEU A 113 22.87 11.57 7.71
C LEU A 113 21.45 11.95 7.27
N LEU A 114 21.12 11.85 5.97
CA LEU A 114 19.76 12.06 5.47
C LEU A 114 18.77 11.03 6.04
N LEU A 115 19.16 9.76 6.11
CA LEU A 115 18.36 8.72 6.78
C LEU A 115 18.17 9.06 8.27
N GLN A 116 19.22 9.50 8.95
CA GLN A 116 19.14 9.92 10.36
C GLN A 116 18.16 11.08 10.56
N CYS A 117 18.09 12.05 9.64
CA CYS A 117 17.08 13.12 9.67
C CYS A 117 15.65 12.55 9.67
N ILE A 118 15.36 11.55 8.83
CA ILE A 118 14.05 10.90 8.78
C ILE A 118 13.77 10.18 10.10
N LEU A 119 14.74 9.43 10.63
CA LEU A 119 14.58 8.70 11.91
C LEU A 119 14.36 9.65 13.09
N ILE A 120 15.02 10.81 13.12
CA ILE A 120 14.76 11.86 14.12
C ILE A 120 13.31 12.33 13.99
N CYS A 121 12.84 12.64 12.77
CA CYS A 121 11.47 13.08 12.56
C CYS A 121 10.43 12.02 12.94
N GLU A 122 10.70 10.74 12.71
CA GLU A 122 9.82 9.64 13.08
C GLU A 122 9.63 9.51 14.59
N LYS A 123 10.70 9.71 15.39
CA LYS A 123 10.61 9.71 16.86
C LYS A 123 9.62 10.74 17.39
N PHE A 124 9.48 11.87 16.70
CA PHE A 124 8.55 12.95 17.06
C PHE A 124 7.32 13.02 16.15
N ARG A 125 6.99 11.94 15.43
CA ARG A 125 5.89 11.93 14.44
C ARG A 125 4.55 12.43 14.98
N LYS A 126 4.22 12.18 16.25
CA LYS A 126 2.96 12.63 16.86
C LYS A 126 2.85 14.15 16.94
N GLU A 127 3.96 14.85 17.16
CA GLU A 127 4.00 16.31 17.35
C GLU A 127 4.33 17.04 16.04
N PHE A 128 5.23 16.48 15.24
CA PHE A 128 5.79 17.13 14.05
C PHE A 128 5.57 16.31 12.78
N HIS A 129 4.39 15.67 12.63
CA HIS A 129 4.06 14.90 11.43
C HIS A 129 4.19 15.72 10.15
N TRP A 130 3.81 17.01 10.19
CA TRP A 130 3.93 17.90 9.06
C TRP A 130 5.40 18.08 8.63
N VAL A 131 6.33 18.23 9.59
CA VAL A 131 7.77 18.31 9.31
C VAL A 131 8.26 17.01 8.67
N LEU A 132 7.85 15.85 9.22
CA LEU A 132 8.20 14.55 8.68
C LEU A 132 7.79 14.41 7.20
N CYS A 133 6.58 14.85 6.84
CA CYS A 133 6.10 14.83 5.46
C CYS A 133 6.92 15.74 4.53
N GLU A 134 7.29 16.95 4.98
CA GLU A 134 8.10 17.86 4.18
C GLU A 134 9.54 17.36 4.01
N ILE A 135 10.15 16.91 5.12
CA ILE A 135 11.49 16.32 5.11
C ILE A 135 11.53 15.11 4.19
N ALA A 136 10.55 14.20 4.23
CA ALA A 136 10.50 13.06 3.33
C ALA A 136 10.53 13.47 1.85
N ARG A 137 9.78 14.51 1.45
CA ARG A 137 9.78 15.00 0.06
C ARG A 137 11.11 15.65 -0.33
N ILE A 138 11.66 16.48 0.54
CA ILE A 138 12.96 17.13 0.32
C ILE A 138 14.06 16.07 0.19
N MET A 139 14.11 15.11 1.12
CA MET A 139 15.12 14.06 1.13
C MET A 139 15.00 13.13 -0.07
N ALA A 140 13.79 12.76 -0.49
CA ALA A 140 13.61 11.97 -1.70
C ALA A 140 14.15 12.68 -2.94
N GLY A 141 13.88 13.99 -3.08
CA GLY A 141 14.43 14.80 -4.18
C GLY A 141 15.96 14.85 -4.18
N ILE A 142 16.59 15.04 -3.01
CA ILE A 142 18.06 15.01 -2.88
C ILE A 142 18.61 13.61 -3.22
N CYS A 143 17.96 12.55 -2.72
CA CYS A 143 18.38 11.17 -2.93
C CYS A 143 18.25 10.73 -4.40
N GLU A 144 17.26 11.24 -5.14
CA GLU A 144 17.14 11.01 -6.58
C GLU A 144 18.39 11.49 -7.34
N HIS A 145 18.99 12.61 -6.92
CA HIS A 145 20.26 13.08 -7.50
C HIS A 145 21.45 12.20 -7.10
N LEU A 146 21.47 11.71 -5.85
CA LEU A 146 22.53 10.82 -5.36
C LEU A 146 22.51 9.45 -6.04
N MET A 147 21.35 8.99 -6.51
CA MET A 147 21.22 7.73 -7.25
C MET A 147 21.97 7.69 -8.59
N ALA A 148 22.36 8.84 -9.17
CA ALA A 148 23.08 8.85 -10.45
C ALA A 148 24.46 8.19 -10.34
N HIS A 149 25.10 8.31 -9.17
CA HIS A 149 26.40 7.73 -8.88
C HIS A 149 26.41 7.23 -7.44
N PRO A 150 25.77 6.09 -7.13
CA PRO A 150 25.69 5.61 -5.77
C PRO A 150 27.03 4.95 -5.39
N ASN A 151 27.88 5.66 -4.65
CA ASN A 151 29.16 5.10 -4.18
C ASN A 151 28.97 4.36 -2.85
N GLY A 152 28.41 3.15 -2.91
CA GLY A 152 28.15 2.30 -1.73
C GLY A 152 26.96 2.75 -0.87
N SER A 153 26.18 3.73 -1.33
CA SER A 153 25.01 4.28 -0.63
C SER A 153 23.69 3.62 -1.01
N GLU A 154 23.68 2.64 -1.91
CA GLU A 154 22.49 2.04 -2.53
C GLU A 154 21.50 1.52 -1.49
N GLU A 155 21.98 0.75 -0.50
CA GLU A 155 21.13 0.20 0.56
C GLU A 155 20.50 1.33 1.39
N THR A 156 21.28 2.36 1.72
CA THR A 156 20.79 3.49 2.50
C THR A 156 19.76 4.31 1.72
N LEU A 157 20.01 4.54 0.43
CA LEU A 157 19.06 5.21 -0.47
C LEU A 157 17.75 4.40 -0.59
N CYS A 158 17.87 3.07 -0.72
CA CYS A 158 16.73 2.16 -0.75
C CYS A 158 15.86 2.29 0.51
N GLN A 159 16.49 2.27 1.69
CA GLN A 159 15.79 2.47 2.97
C GLN A 159 15.11 3.85 3.07
N ILE A 160 15.77 4.91 2.58
CA ILE A 160 15.19 6.26 2.54
C ILE A 160 13.92 6.27 1.68
N PHE A 161 13.98 5.74 0.45
CA PHE A 161 12.82 5.73 -0.45
C PHE A 161 11.67 4.89 0.09
N GLN A 162 11.98 3.72 0.69
CA GLN A 162 10.97 2.88 1.33
C GLN A 162 10.24 3.64 2.46
N ARG A 163 10.98 4.33 3.33
CA ARG A 163 10.40 5.14 4.41
C ARG A 163 9.62 6.33 3.87
N CYS A 164 10.15 7.03 2.87
CA CYS A 164 9.46 8.14 2.24
C CYS A 164 8.11 7.70 1.66
N ALA A 165 8.05 6.55 0.99
CA ALA A 165 6.81 5.98 0.48
C ALA A 165 5.78 5.72 1.58
N GLN A 166 6.21 5.16 2.72
CA GLN A 166 5.33 4.92 3.87
C GLN A 166 4.80 6.22 4.49
N ILE A 167 5.64 7.27 4.54
CA ILE A 167 5.26 8.59 5.07
C ILE A 167 4.24 9.26 4.16
N VAL A 168 4.42 9.19 2.84
CA VAL A 168 3.51 9.81 1.85
C VAL A 168 2.40 8.88 1.36
N ALA A 169 2.12 7.77 2.04
CA ALA A 169 1.19 6.72 1.59
C ALA A 169 -0.25 7.19 1.25
N LYS A 170 -0.65 8.39 1.69
CA LYS A 170 -1.92 9.02 1.27
C LYS A 170 -1.88 9.51 -0.18
N ASP A 171 -0.73 9.96 -0.65
CA ASP A 171 -0.45 10.31 -2.03
C ASP A 171 0.05 9.06 -2.76
N ILE A 172 -0.90 8.33 -3.38
CA ILE A 172 -0.64 7.06 -4.07
C ILE A 172 0.42 7.23 -5.16
N SER A 173 0.40 8.35 -5.89
CA SER A 173 1.34 8.59 -6.98
C SER A 173 2.77 8.79 -6.46
N ALA A 174 2.94 9.63 -5.45
CA ALA A 174 4.24 9.86 -4.83
C ALA A 174 4.78 8.59 -4.14
N ALA A 175 3.92 7.86 -3.42
CA ALA A 175 4.33 6.61 -2.77
C ALA A 175 4.77 5.56 -3.78
N MET A 176 4.03 5.40 -4.88
CA MET A 176 4.39 4.50 -5.97
C MET A 176 5.72 4.90 -6.62
N LYS A 177 5.94 6.20 -6.87
CA LYS A 177 7.23 6.72 -7.40
C LYS A 177 8.39 6.29 -6.52
N TYR A 178 8.31 6.53 -5.20
CA TYR A 178 9.40 6.20 -4.29
C TYR A 178 9.61 4.69 -4.14
N LEU A 179 8.54 3.88 -4.13
CA LEU A 179 8.69 2.41 -4.12
C LEU A 179 9.35 1.89 -5.40
N LYS A 180 9.06 2.46 -6.58
CA LYS A 180 9.74 2.09 -7.83
C LYS A 180 11.24 2.38 -7.76
N LEU A 181 11.63 3.53 -7.20
CA LEU A 181 13.05 3.87 -6.99
C LEU A 181 13.72 2.91 -6.00
N ALA A 182 13.05 2.60 -4.89
CA ALA A 182 13.54 1.65 -3.90
C ALA A 182 13.70 0.24 -4.51
N PHE A 183 12.72 -0.21 -5.30
CA PHE A 183 12.73 -1.52 -5.94
C PHE A 183 13.90 -1.64 -6.91
N LYS A 184 14.14 -0.63 -7.73
CA LYS A 184 15.28 -0.57 -8.66
C LYS A 184 16.64 -0.69 -7.94
N LEU A 185 16.77 -0.08 -6.76
CA LEU A 185 18.01 -0.19 -5.97
C LEU A 185 18.17 -1.55 -5.29
N ALA A 186 17.07 -2.20 -4.94
CA ALA A 186 17.08 -3.51 -4.28
C ALA A 186 17.16 -4.70 -5.26
N GLU A 187 16.96 -4.46 -6.56
CA GLU A 187 16.98 -5.50 -7.59
C GLU A 187 18.38 -6.14 -7.69
N GLY A 188 18.46 -7.46 -7.56
CA GLY A 188 19.72 -8.21 -7.55
C GLY A 188 20.54 -8.10 -6.25
N ALA A 189 20.11 -7.31 -5.27
CA ALA A 189 20.78 -7.20 -3.98
C ALA A 189 20.30 -8.27 -3.00
N ASN A 190 21.22 -8.78 -2.18
CA ASN A 190 20.95 -9.80 -1.14
C ASN A 190 20.62 -9.19 0.24
N TRP A 191 20.18 -7.94 0.28
CA TRP A 191 19.85 -7.27 1.55
C TRP A 191 18.60 -7.88 2.18
N THR A 192 18.60 -7.95 3.49
CA THR A 192 17.46 -8.48 4.25
C THR A 192 16.83 -7.39 5.10
N THR A 193 15.51 -7.46 5.22
CA THR A 193 14.71 -6.58 6.04
C THR A 193 13.93 -7.41 7.03
N LEU A 194 13.92 -6.92 8.25
CA LEU A 194 13.33 -7.58 9.38
C LEU A 194 11.84 -7.23 9.43
N VAL A 195 10.98 -8.22 9.18
CA VAL A 195 9.53 -8.06 9.12
C VAL A 195 8.90 -8.71 10.34
N GLY A 196 8.18 -7.93 11.14
CA GLY A 196 7.46 -8.43 12.31
C GLY A 196 5.96 -8.53 12.05
N THR A 197 5.38 -9.69 12.30
CA THR A 197 3.94 -9.80 12.61
C THR A 197 3.73 -9.41 14.07
N ARG A 198 2.55 -8.88 14.42
CA ARG A 198 2.26 -8.45 15.80
C ARG A 198 2.29 -9.66 16.74
N GLY A 199 3.46 -9.90 17.36
CA GLY A 199 3.63 -10.95 18.36
C GLY A 199 4.82 -11.88 18.07
N LYS A 200 6.03 -11.38 18.37
CA LYS A 200 7.27 -12.13 18.65
C LYS A 200 8.03 -12.85 17.53
N ASP A 201 7.45 -13.19 16.38
CA ASP A 201 8.23 -13.80 15.29
C ASP A 201 8.67 -12.76 14.25
N GLN A 202 9.93 -12.35 14.37
CA GLN A 202 10.61 -11.52 13.38
C GLN A 202 11.22 -12.43 12.32
N VAL A 203 10.77 -12.25 11.07
CA VAL A 203 11.29 -13.02 9.93
C VAL A 203 12.15 -12.11 9.07
N LEU A 204 13.34 -12.59 8.72
CA LEU A 204 14.19 -11.94 7.73
C LEU A 204 13.65 -12.27 6.34
N LYS A 205 13.19 -11.24 5.62
CA LYS A 205 12.81 -11.33 4.21
C LYS A 205 13.79 -10.54 3.37
N LEU A 206 13.95 -10.92 2.10
CA LEU A 206 14.73 -10.12 1.16
C LEU A 206 14.11 -8.71 1.03
N THR A 207 14.92 -7.66 1.06
CA THR A 207 14.44 -6.26 1.01
C THR A 207 13.63 -5.99 -0.26
N SER A 208 14.08 -6.51 -1.41
CA SER A 208 13.34 -6.42 -2.67
C SER A 208 11.97 -7.09 -2.59
N ALA A 209 11.79 -8.15 -1.79
CA ALA A 209 10.50 -8.79 -1.55
C ALA A 209 9.54 -7.87 -0.83
N VAL A 210 10.00 -7.26 0.27
CA VAL A 210 9.20 -6.38 1.10
C VAL A 210 8.76 -5.14 0.31
N ILE A 211 9.65 -4.62 -0.53
CA ILE A 211 9.35 -3.48 -1.41
C ILE A 211 8.40 -3.91 -2.53
N ALA A 212 8.58 -5.07 -3.15
CA ALA A 212 7.69 -5.60 -4.17
C ALA A 212 6.27 -5.80 -3.64
N GLU A 213 6.10 -6.42 -2.48
CA GLU A 213 4.80 -6.59 -1.81
C GLU A 213 4.11 -5.23 -1.61
N SER A 214 4.86 -4.24 -1.10
CA SER A 214 4.35 -2.88 -0.89
C SER A 214 3.97 -2.18 -2.21
N LEU A 215 4.79 -2.35 -3.26
CA LEU A 215 4.57 -1.75 -4.57
C LEU A 215 3.33 -2.36 -5.24
N ILE A 216 3.18 -3.67 -5.21
CA ILE A 216 2.00 -4.39 -5.71
C ILE A 216 0.73 -3.91 -5.01
N GLU A 217 0.76 -3.77 -3.68
CA GLU A 217 -0.40 -3.28 -2.91
C GLU A 217 -0.82 -1.87 -3.35
N ILE A 218 0.13 -0.94 -3.48
CA ILE A 218 -0.16 0.43 -3.91
C ILE A 218 -0.64 0.48 -5.36
N THR A 219 -0.02 -0.29 -6.26
CA THR A 219 -0.43 -0.37 -7.68
C THR A 219 -1.85 -0.91 -7.81
N LEU A 220 -2.20 -1.99 -7.10
CA LEU A 220 -3.56 -2.54 -7.11
C LEU A 220 -4.57 -1.58 -6.45
N LYS A 221 -4.17 -0.85 -5.42
CA LYS A 221 -5.02 0.21 -4.84
C LYS A 221 -5.34 1.31 -5.86
N LEU A 222 -4.35 1.71 -6.67
CA LEU A 222 -4.57 2.65 -7.77
C LEU A 222 -5.51 2.06 -8.84
N ALA A 223 -5.30 0.80 -9.22
CA ALA A 223 -6.15 0.10 -10.18
C ALA A 223 -7.61 0.01 -9.72
N ARG A 224 -7.84 -0.34 -8.45
CA ARG A 224 -9.20 -0.40 -7.86
C ARG A 224 -9.90 0.95 -7.85
N ASN A 225 -9.16 2.04 -7.65
CA ASN A 225 -9.71 3.41 -7.68
C ASN A 225 -10.04 3.89 -9.10
N THR A 226 -9.32 3.40 -10.11
CA THR A 226 -9.47 3.84 -11.52
C THR A 226 -10.49 3.00 -12.29
N VAL A 227 -10.73 1.75 -11.88
CA VAL A 227 -11.53 0.76 -12.64
C VAL A 227 -12.92 1.23 -13.06
N HIS A 228 -13.58 2.07 -12.26
CA HIS A 228 -14.93 2.57 -12.58
C HIS A 228 -14.93 3.61 -13.69
N LYS A 229 -13.82 4.35 -13.85
CA LYS A 229 -13.66 5.40 -14.87
C LYS A 229 -12.96 4.85 -16.11
N GLN A 230 -11.91 4.07 -15.91
CA GLN A 230 -11.02 3.56 -16.95
C GLN A 230 -10.63 2.11 -16.65
N PRO A 231 -11.49 1.13 -17.00
CA PRO A 231 -11.27 -0.27 -16.66
C PRO A 231 -10.08 -0.89 -17.41
N ASP A 232 -9.75 -0.40 -18.60
CA ASP A 232 -8.57 -0.85 -19.35
C ASP A 232 -7.26 -0.42 -18.67
N GLN A 233 -7.17 0.84 -18.23
CA GLN A 233 -6.03 1.33 -17.47
C GLN A 233 -5.86 0.57 -16.13
N ALA A 234 -6.97 0.21 -15.47
CA ALA A 234 -6.91 -0.61 -14.27
C ALA A 234 -6.37 -2.03 -14.54
N ALA A 235 -6.67 -2.61 -15.71
CA ALA A 235 -6.09 -3.88 -16.12
C ALA A 235 -4.58 -3.75 -16.40
N GLU A 236 -4.14 -2.70 -17.07
CA GLU A 236 -2.71 -2.41 -17.31
C GLU A 236 -1.92 -2.28 -16.00
N LEU A 237 -2.48 -1.59 -15.00
CA LEU A 237 -1.87 -1.50 -13.67
C LEU A 237 -1.79 -2.86 -12.96
N ALA A 238 -2.80 -3.71 -13.12
CA ALA A 238 -2.76 -5.06 -12.57
C ALA A 238 -1.74 -5.97 -13.30
N GLU A 239 -1.55 -5.79 -14.61
CA GLU A 239 -0.49 -6.44 -15.38
C GLU A 239 0.89 -5.96 -14.93
N GLU A 240 1.08 -4.66 -14.67
CA GLU A 240 2.31 -4.12 -14.08
C GLU A 240 2.61 -4.78 -12.72
N ALA A 241 1.59 -4.97 -11.88
CA ALA A 241 1.74 -5.68 -10.61
C ALA A 241 2.16 -7.16 -10.80
N LEU A 242 1.67 -7.82 -11.85
CA LEU A 242 2.10 -9.19 -12.19
C LEU A 242 3.55 -9.24 -12.65
N VAL A 243 4.03 -8.26 -13.42
CA VAL A 243 5.44 -8.18 -13.85
C VAL A 243 6.36 -8.02 -12.63
N ILE A 244 6.00 -7.16 -11.68
CA ILE A 244 6.75 -7.01 -10.43
C ILE A 244 6.77 -8.35 -9.65
N LEU A 245 5.66 -9.08 -9.68
CA LEU A 245 5.53 -10.39 -9.04
C LEU A 245 6.26 -11.51 -9.79
N SER A 246 6.49 -11.43 -11.10
CA SER A 246 7.28 -12.44 -11.81
C SER A 246 8.79 -12.25 -11.66
N ASN A 247 9.24 -11.01 -11.42
CA ASN A 247 10.67 -10.67 -11.38
C ASN A 247 11.39 -11.11 -10.10
N GLY A 248 10.67 -11.52 -9.05
CA GLY A 248 11.28 -12.27 -7.97
C GLY A 248 10.72 -13.67 -7.90
N ASN A 249 11.54 -14.60 -7.42
CA ASN A 249 11.21 -16.00 -7.23
C ASN A 249 10.14 -16.20 -6.12
N TRP A 250 8.98 -15.55 -6.23
CA TRP A 250 8.00 -15.36 -5.15
C TRP A 250 7.02 -16.53 -4.99
N ASN A 251 7.52 -17.76 -5.10
CA ASN A 251 6.75 -18.98 -4.81
C ASN A 251 6.27 -19.04 -3.34
N GLU A 252 6.84 -18.20 -2.47
CA GLU A 252 6.52 -18.12 -1.04
C GLU A 252 5.20 -17.40 -0.74
N ASN A 253 4.72 -16.50 -1.63
CA ASN A 253 3.50 -15.72 -1.38
C ASN A 253 2.37 -16.09 -2.35
N ARG A 254 2.01 -17.37 -2.38
CA ARG A 254 0.97 -17.95 -3.26
C ARG A 254 -0.37 -17.21 -3.21
N LEU A 255 -0.78 -16.77 -2.02
CA LEU A 255 -2.02 -16.02 -1.84
C LEU A 255 -1.96 -14.65 -2.52
N LEU A 256 -0.83 -13.94 -2.42
CA LEU A 256 -0.63 -12.67 -3.13
C LEU A 256 -0.71 -12.90 -4.64
N PHE A 257 -0.01 -13.90 -5.16
CA PHE A 257 -0.07 -14.31 -6.58
C PHE A 257 -1.53 -14.50 -7.03
N ILE A 258 -2.29 -15.33 -6.31
CA ILE A 258 -3.71 -15.60 -6.62
C ILE A 258 -4.53 -14.30 -6.63
N ASN A 259 -4.38 -13.47 -5.61
CA ASN A 259 -5.17 -12.23 -5.48
C ASN A 259 -4.89 -11.23 -6.61
N VAL A 260 -3.65 -11.10 -7.09
CA VAL A 260 -3.34 -10.22 -8.22
C VAL A 260 -4.03 -10.71 -9.50
N TYR A 261 -4.00 -12.02 -9.78
CA TYR A 261 -4.71 -12.60 -10.94
C TYR A 261 -6.23 -12.45 -10.86
N LEU A 262 -6.81 -12.57 -9.66
CA LEU A 262 -8.24 -12.36 -9.43
C LEU A 262 -8.65 -10.89 -9.64
N ASP A 263 -7.81 -9.95 -9.21
CA ASP A 263 -8.03 -8.52 -9.48
C ASP A 263 -7.96 -8.21 -10.98
N LEU A 264 -6.93 -8.72 -11.69
CA LEU A 264 -6.83 -8.57 -13.15
C LEU A 264 -8.05 -9.15 -13.87
N ALA A 265 -8.48 -10.36 -13.53
CA ALA A 265 -9.66 -10.98 -14.13
C ALA A 265 -10.93 -10.16 -13.89
N SER A 266 -11.09 -9.59 -12.69
CA SER A 266 -12.21 -8.69 -12.36
C SER A 266 -12.18 -7.41 -13.21
N PHE A 267 -11.02 -6.80 -13.41
CA PHE A 267 -10.87 -5.59 -14.23
C PHE A 267 -11.14 -5.88 -15.72
N LEU A 268 -10.63 -7.00 -16.24
CA LEU A 268 -10.91 -7.46 -17.60
C LEU A 268 -12.39 -7.78 -17.83
N ILE A 269 -13.09 -8.33 -16.83
CA ILE A 269 -14.55 -8.52 -16.89
C ILE A 269 -15.27 -7.17 -16.97
N LYS A 270 -14.83 -6.17 -16.19
CA LYS A 270 -15.41 -4.82 -16.22
C LYS A 270 -15.15 -4.10 -17.55
N SER A 271 -14.02 -4.33 -18.22
CA SER A 271 -13.76 -3.82 -19.57
C SER A 271 -14.41 -4.67 -20.69
N GLY A 272 -15.13 -5.74 -20.35
CA GLY A 272 -15.79 -6.62 -21.33
C GLY A 272 -14.84 -7.61 -22.04
N LYS A 273 -13.57 -7.70 -21.64
CA LYS A 273 -12.55 -8.60 -22.17
C LYS A 273 -12.66 -10.02 -21.57
N TYR A 274 -13.84 -10.64 -21.67
CA TYR A 274 -14.16 -11.94 -21.06
C TYR A 274 -13.29 -13.12 -21.50
N ARG A 275 -12.75 -13.08 -22.74
CA ARG A 275 -11.85 -14.14 -23.22
C ARG A 275 -10.53 -14.13 -22.45
N GLN A 276 -9.94 -12.95 -22.31
CA GLN A 276 -8.71 -12.74 -21.55
C GLN A 276 -8.94 -13.06 -20.07
N ALA A 277 -10.02 -12.54 -19.47
CA ALA A 277 -10.37 -12.84 -18.08
C ALA A 277 -10.48 -14.35 -17.80
N SER A 278 -11.12 -15.11 -18.70
CA SER A 278 -11.21 -16.56 -18.57
C SER A 278 -9.87 -17.26 -18.70
N SER A 279 -8.95 -16.75 -19.53
CA SER A 279 -7.58 -17.26 -19.63
C SER A 279 -6.81 -17.04 -18.32
N THR A 280 -6.91 -15.81 -17.78
CA THR A 280 -6.32 -15.41 -16.49
C THR A 280 -6.83 -16.29 -15.34
N ILE A 281 -8.13 -16.56 -15.26
CA ILE A 281 -8.73 -17.44 -14.26
C ILE A 281 -8.26 -18.88 -14.42
N ASN A 282 -8.20 -19.39 -15.66
CA ASN A 282 -7.73 -20.76 -15.89
C ASN A 282 -6.25 -20.94 -15.54
N HIS A 283 -5.43 -19.90 -15.70
CA HIS A 283 -4.00 -19.94 -15.33
C HIS A 283 -3.81 -20.27 -13.85
N ILE A 284 -4.63 -19.68 -12.96
CA ILE A 284 -4.53 -19.90 -11.51
C ILE A 284 -5.28 -21.13 -10.99
N SER A 285 -6.02 -21.84 -11.86
CA SER A 285 -6.89 -22.95 -11.47
C SER A 285 -6.18 -24.07 -10.69
N LYS A 286 -4.97 -24.46 -11.13
CA LYS A 286 -4.16 -25.49 -10.46
C LYS A 286 -3.68 -25.04 -9.09
N ASN A 287 -3.30 -23.77 -8.97
CA ASN A 287 -2.84 -23.20 -7.70
C ASN A 287 -4.00 -23.13 -6.69
N MET A 288 -5.20 -22.76 -7.13
CA MET A 288 -6.41 -22.74 -6.28
C MET A 288 -6.80 -24.11 -5.72
N LEU A 289 -6.63 -25.18 -6.50
CA LEU A 289 -6.96 -26.55 -6.10
C LEU A 289 -5.95 -27.15 -5.10
N SER A 290 -4.76 -26.56 -4.99
CA SER A 290 -3.70 -27.02 -4.10
C SER A 290 -3.76 -26.45 -2.68
N CYS A 291 -4.75 -25.60 -2.38
CA CYS A 291 -4.82 -24.84 -1.12
C CYS A 291 -5.64 -25.57 -0.04
N SER A 292 -5.21 -25.41 1.21
CA SER A 292 -5.89 -26.01 2.37
C SER A 292 -7.24 -25.34 2.64
N PRO A 293 -8.34 -26.10 2.84
CA PRO A 293 -9.67 -25.56 3.10
C PRO A 293 -9.80 -24.84 4.46
N ASN A 294 -8.81 -24.96 5.35
CA ASN A 294 -8.87 -24.40 6.70
C ASN A 294 -8.27 -22.98 6.84
N ASP A 295 -7.67 -22.43 5.78
CA ASP A 295 -7.15 -21.06 5.82
C ASP A 295 -8.21 -20.06 5.32
N LYS A 296 -8.70 -19.23 6.25
CA LYS A 296 -9.74 -18.21 6.01
C LYS A 296 -9.42 -17.31 4.80
N ASN A 297 -8.16 -16.94 4.58
CA ASN A 297 -7.78 -16.06 3.49
C ASN A 297 -7.90 -16.77 2.12
N TYR A 298 -7.62 -18.08 2.06
CA TYR A 298 -7.80 -18.86 0.84
C TYR A 298 -9.28 -19.14 0.54
N VAL A 299 -10.11 -19.32 1.57
CA VAL A 299 -11.57 -19.45 1.38
C VAL A 299 -12.15 -18.21 0.70
N GLU A 300 -11.72 -17.01 1.11
CA GLU A 300 -12.13 -15.77 0.45
C GLU A 300 -11.68 -15.73 -1.02
N ALA A 301 -10.41 -16.05 -1.30
CA ALA A 301 -9.89 -16.12 -2.66
C ALA A 301 -10.64 -17.15 -3.53
N LEU A 302 -10.98 -18.31 -2.97
CA LEU A 302 -11.74 -19.37 -3.65
C LEU A 302 -13.15 -18.91 -4.02
N SER A 303 -13.84 -18.24 -3.10
CA SER A 303 -15.17 -17.67 -3.36
C SER A 303 -15.14 -16.66 -4.52
N ARG A 304 -14.11 -15.78 -4.54
CA ARG A 304 -13.90 -14.81 -5.61
C ARG A 304 -13.60 -15.49 -6.94
N TYR A 305 -12.74 -16.50 -6.94
CA TYR A 305 -12.42 -17.31 -8.12
C TYR A 305 -13.67 -17.94 -8.74
N SER A 306 -14.48 -18.64 -7.94
CA SER A 306 -15.71 -19.31 -8.40
C SER A 306 -16.71 -18.31 -8.98
N CYS A 307 -16.88 -17.16 -8.32
CA CYS A 307 -17.77 -16.09 -8.79
C CYS A 307 -17.33 -15.53 -10.16
N LEU A 308 -16.05 -15.18 -10.31
CA LEU A 308 -15.51 -14.63 -11.57
C LEU A 308 -15.56 -15.66 -12.71
N LYS A 309 -15.29 -16.93 -12.39
CA LYS A 309 -15.41 -18.04 -13.34
C LYS A 309 -16.85 -18.17 -13.84
N GLY A 310 -17.83 -18.15 -12.93
CA GLY A 310 -19.26 -18.16 -13.28
C GLY A 310 -19.69 -16.98 -14.16
N GLN A 311 -19.18 -15.77 -13.89
CA GLN A 311 -19.45 -14.58 -14.72
C GLN A 311 -18.93 -14.73 -16.15
N CYS A 312 -17.73 -15.30 -16.32
CA CYS A 312 -17.16 -15.57 -17.63
C CYS A 312 -18.01 -16.57 -18.44
N TYR A 313 -18.50 -17.65 -17.81
CA TYR A 313 -19.33 -18.66 -18.49
C TYR A 313 -20.72 -18.15 -18.88
N ASN A 314 -21.38 -17.40 -17.99
CA ASN A 314 -22.73 -16.87 -18.25
C ASN A 314 -22.77 -15.90 -19.45
N ARG A 315 -21.72 -15.09 -19.65
CA ARG A 315 -21.62 -14.16 -20.80
C ARG A 315 -21.21 -14.85 -22.10
N ARG A 316 -20.35 -15.88 -22.06
CA ARG A 316 -20.08 -16.73 -23.24
C ARG A 316 -21.35 -17.41 -23.73
N ARG A 317 -22.23 -17.89 -22.83
CA ARG A 317 -23.54 -18.42 -23.21
C ARG A 317 -24.41 -17.37 -23.88
N LYS A 318 -24.52 -16.15 -23.34
CA LYS A 318 -25.30 -15.07 -23.99
C LYS A 318 -24.78 -14.74 -25.40
N GLN A 319 -23.47 -14.61 -25.59
CA GLN A 319 -22.89 -14.38 -26.93
C GLN A 319 -23.16 -15.54 -27.91
N ILE A 320 -23.13 -16.79 -27.45
CA ILE A 320 -23.45 -17.97 -28.29
C ILE A 320 -24.95 -18.01 -28.63
N PHE A 321 -25.82 -17.66 -27.69
CA PHE A 321 -27.27 -17.59 -27.92
C PHE A 321 -27.66 -16.43 -28.84
N ASP A 322 -27.03 -15.27 -28.72
CA ASP A 322 -27.27 -14.11 -29.58
C ASP A 322 -26.77 -14.37 -31.02
N CYS A 323 -25.59 -14.97 -31.20
CA CYS A 323 -25.10 -15.39 -32.52
C CYS A 323 -25.90 -16.56 -33.13
N GLY A 324 -26.49 -17.43 -32.29
CA GLY A 324 -27.31 -18.57 -32.72
C GLY A 324 -28.71 -18.19 -33.19
N PHE A 325 -29.23 -17.01 -32.82
CA PHE A 325 -30.52 -16.52 -33.28
C PHE A 325 -30.46 -15.84 -34.65
N ASP A 326 -29.33 -15.20 -35.00
CA ASP A 326 -29.16 -14.56 -36.32
C ASP A 326 -28.91 -15.55 -37.46
N GLN A 327 -28.34 -16.73 -37.18
CA GLN A 327 -28.17 -17.77 -38.21
C GLN A 327 -29.44 -18.59 -38.48
N LYS A 328 -30.40 -18.63 -37.55
CA LYS A 328 -31.65 -19.39 -37.71
C LYS A 328 -32.75 -18.68 -38.49
N LYS A 329 -32.61 -17.37 -38.80
CA LYS A 329 -33.55 -16.66 -39.69
C LYS A 329 -33.26 -16.81 -41.20
N LYS A 330 -32.11 -17.39 -41.61
CA LYS A 330 -31.73 -17.55 -43.03
C LYS A 330 -31.82 -18.97 -43.59
N LYS A 331 -32.19 -19.98 -42.79
CA LYS A 331 -32.38 -21.36 -43.28
C LYS A 331 -33.66 -21.98 -42.72
N SER A 332 -34.81 -21.62 -43.28
CA SER A 332 -36.04 -22.42 -43.15
C SER A 332 -36.82 -22.40 -44.46
N LYS A 333 -36.30 -23.10 -45.47
CA LYS A 333 -37.13 -23.77 -46.49
C LYS A 333 -36.47 -25.10 -46.85
N GLY A 334 -37.13 -26.20 -46.46
CA GLY A 334 -36.96 -27.53 -47.04
C GLY A 334 -36.00 -28.49 -46.32
N GLY A 335 -36.54 -29.63 -45.87
CA GLY A 335 -35.75 -30.87 -45.69
C GLY A 335 -35.83 -31.54 -44.31
N LYS A 336 -36.39 -32.75 -44.28
CA LYS A 336 -36.39 -33.72 -43.17
C LYS A 336 -34.98 -34.30 -42.92
N GLY A 337 -34.69 -34.73 -41.68
CA GLY A 337 -33.70 -35.81 -41.42
C GLY A 337 -32.65 -35.56 -40.33
N HIS A 338 -32.66 -36.43 -39.31
CA HIS A 338 -31.64 -36.81 -38.31
C HIS A 338 -30.29 -36.07 -38.19
N PHE A 339 -29.92 -35.66 -36.97
CA PHE A 339 -29.11 -36.45 -36.00
C PHE A 339 -28.98 -35.64 -34.69
N ALA A 340 -29.20 -36.28 -33.55
CA ALA A 340 -28.92 -35.70 -32.24
C ALA A 340 -27.39 -35.69 -32.02
N ASP A 341 -26.82 -34.51 -31.80
CA ASP A 341 -25.39 -34.33 -31.62
C ASP A 341 -24.99 -34.71 -30.17
N SER A 342 -24.20 -35.77 -30.03
CA SER A 342 -23.85 -36.50 -28.80
C SER A 342 -22.99 -35.72 -27.79
N ARG A 343 -22.80 -34.40 -27.98
CA ARG A 343 -22.03 -33.53 -27.07
C ARG A 343 -22.86 -32.89 -25.96
N SER A 344 -24.20 -32.97 -26.05
CA SER A 344 -25.10 -32.41 -25.04
C SER A 344 -25.14 -33.24 -23.74
N PHE A 345 -24.89 -34.55 -23.81
CA PHE A 345 -24.97 -35.46 -22.66
C PHE A 345 -23.78 -35.39 -21.68
N HIS A 346 -22.59 -34.93 -22.13
CA HIS A 346 -21.42 -34.80 -21.24
C HIS A 346 -21.39 -33.50 -20.42
N SER A 347 -22.37 -32.60 -20.60
CA SER A 347 -22.48 -31.36 -19.82
C SER A 347 -23.38 -31.49 -18.57
N LEU A 348 -24.21 -32.53 -18.50
CA LEU A 348 -25.14 -32.76 -17.38
C LEU A 348 -24.42 -33.06 -16.04
N PRO A 349 -23.36 -33.89 -16.01
CA PRO A 349 -22.63 -34.19 -14.78
C PRO A 349 -21.87 -32.96 -14.23
N GLN A 350 -21.31 -32.12 -15.11
CA GLN A 350 -20.64 -30.88 -14.71
C GLN A 350 -21.64 -29.83 -14.20
N HIS A 351 -22.83 -29.76 -14.79
CA HIS A 351 -23.92 -28.93 -14.30
C HIS A 351 -24.45 -29.37 -12.93
N LEU A 352 -24.50 -30.68 -12.65
CA LEU A 352 -24.84 -31.19 -11.32
C LEU A 352 -23.77 -30.84 -10.29
N LEU A 353 -22.48 -30.93 -10.63
CA LEU A 353 -21.38 -30.51 -9.75
C LEU A 353 -21.38 -29.00 -9.47
N ASP A 354 -21.69 -28.16 -10.47
CA ASP A 354 -21.79 -26.71 -10.29
C ASP A 354 -23.05 -26.32 -9.48
N ILE A 355 -24.16 -27.08 -9.60
CA ILE A 355 -25.37 -26.92 -8.78
C ILE A 355 -25.11 -27.40 -7.34
N ILE A 356 -24.38 -28.49 -7.14
CA ILE A 356 -23.98 -28.98 -5.81
C ILE A 356 -23.01 -28.01 -5.14
N ALA A 357 -22.06 -27.43 -5.88
CA ALA A 357 -21.17 -26.38 -5.39
C ALA A 357 -21.96 -25.11 -5.02
N TYR A 358 -22.89 -24.68 -5.88
CA TYR A 358 -23.78 -23.55 -5.58
C TYR A 358 -24.71 -23.83 -4.39
N ALA A 359 -25.18 -25.07 -4.21
CA ALA A 359 -25.96 -25.50 -3.06
C ALA A 359 -25.11 -25.53 -1.76
N GLY A 360 -23.84 -25.94 -1.86
CA GLY A 360 -22.87 -25.84 -0.77
C GLY A 360 -22.57 -24.39 -0.37
N ASP A 361 -22.38 -23.51 -1.34
CA ASP A 361 -22.19 -22.07 -1.13
C ASP A 361 -23.45 -21.40 -0.56
N THR A 362 -24.64 -21.89 -0.96
CA THR A 362 -25.93 -21.45 -0.41
C THR A 362 -26.09 -21.91 1.05
N LYS A 363 -25.67 -23.13 1.39
CA LYS A 363 -25.62 -23.61 2.79
C LYS A 363 -24.68 -22.76 3.63
N ILE A 364 -23.50 -22.42 3.13
CA ILE A 364 -22.53 -21.55 3.83
C ILE A 364 -23.11 -20.14 4.02
N PHE A 365 -23.77 -19.58 3.01
CA PHE A 365 -24.40 -18.26 3.10
C PHE A 365 -25.59 -18.22 4.08
N ILE A 366 -26.43 -19.26 4.10
CA ILE A 366 -27.54 -19.40 5.05
C ILE A 366 -27.01 -19.62 6.46
N TYR A 367 -26.02 -20.51 6.64
CA TYR A 367 -25.37 -20.76 7.93
C TYR A 367 -24.78 -19.48 8.53
N ARG A 368 -24.11 -18.67 7.69
CA ARG A 368 -23.49 -17.42 8.12
C ARG A 368 -24.52 -16.36 8.54
N ASN A 369 -25.58 -16.18 7.76
CA ASN A 369 -26.66 -15.24 8.13
C ASN A 369 -27.47 -15.70 9.35
N ARG A 370 -27.63 -17.01 9.56
CA ARG A 370 -28.36 -17.55 10.72
C ARG A 370 -27.55 -17.41 12.01
N ASN A 371 -26.23 -17.65 11.96
CA ASN A 371 -25.34 -17.39 13.09
C ASN A 371 -25.28 -15.89 13.45
N ASP A 372 -25.31 -15.00 12.47
CA ASP A 372 -25.29 -13.55 12.70
C ASP A 372 -26.62 -13.01 13.29
N LEU A 373 -27.74 -13.70 13.09
CA LEU A 373 -29.07 -13.25 13.53
C LEU A 373 -29.56 -13.91 14.82
N GLU A 374 -29.21 -15.18 15.09
CA GLU A 374 -29.85 -15.98 16.14
C GLU A 374 -28.91 -16.47 17.25
N ASN A 375 -27.59 -16.24 17.18
CA ASN A 375 -26.61 -16.71 18.19
C ASN A 375 -26.82 -18.19 18.60
N ARG A 376 -27.18 -19.06 17.65
CA ARG A 376 -27.34 -20.50 17.87
C ARG A 376 -26.53 -21.28 16.84
N GLU A 377 -25.63 -22.13 17.33
CA GLU A 377 -24.95 -23.15 16.53
C GLU A 377 -25.96 -24.24 16.15
N GLY A 378 -26.56 -24.13 14.97
CA GLY A 378 -27.43 -25.15 14.40
C GLY A 378 -26.97 -25.56 13.00
N GLU A 379 -26.97 -26.85 12.71
CA GLU A 379 -26.71 -27.37 11.36
C GLU A 379 -27.80 -26.94 10.37
N VAL A 380 -27.40 -26.46 9.17
CA VAL A 380 -28.33 -26.14 8.09
C VAL A 380 -28.76 -27.43 7.40
N ILE A 381 -30.05 -27.77 7.50
CA ILE A 381 -30.62 -28.97 6.88
C ILE A 381 -31.11 -28.67 5.45
N ASP A 382 -31.30 -29.72 4.65
CA ASP A 382 -31.71 -29.58 3.24
C ASP A 382 -33.08 -28.87 3.07
N ALA A 383 -33.94 -28.92 4.10
CA ALA A 383 -35.21 -28.20 4.13
C ALA A 383 -35.00 -26.67 4.11
N ASP A 384 -34.00 -26.15 4.85
CA ASP A 384 -33.69 -24.72 4.90
C ASP A 384 -33.23 -24.19 3.54
N VAL A 385 -32.45 -24.99 2.82
CA VAL A 385 -31.97 -24.69 1.46
C VAL A 385 -33.13 -24.65 0.47
N ALA A 386 -34.06 -25.60 0.59
CA ALA A 386 -35.25 -25.66 -0.26
C ALA A 386 -36.15 -24.43 -0.06
N ASP A 387 -36.35 -23.99 1.18
CA ASP A 387 -37.16 -22.80 1.50
C ASP A 387 -36.51 -21.51 1.03
N PHE A 388 -35.19 -21.35 1.19
CA PHE A 388 -34.45 -20.23 0.63
C PHE A 388 -34.59 -20.17 -0.90
N CYS A 389 -34.44 -21.31 -1.58
CA CYS A 389 -34.61 -21.39 -3.03
C CYS A 389 -36.03 -21.01 -3.47
N LYS A 390 -37.04 -21.38 -2.67
CA LYS A 390 -38.45 -21.01 -2.91
C LYS A 390 -38.68 -19.51 -2.73
N GLN A 391 -38.13 -18.90 -1.67
CA GLN A 391 -38.21 -17.44 -1.44
C GLN A 391 -37.49 -16.65 -2.54
N TYR A 392 -36.30 -17.08 -2.95
CA TYR A 392 -35.54 -16.43 -4.03
C TYR A 392 -36.28 -16.50 -5.38
N ARG A 393 -36.93 -17.64 -5.69
CA ARG A 393 -37.80 -17.79 -6.87
C ARG A 393 -39.01 -16.86 -6.79
N SER A 394 -39.59 -16.65 -5.61
CA SER A 394 -40.68 -15.69 -5.40
C SER A 394 -40.24 -14.24 -5.65
N LEU A 395 -39.09 -13.83 -5.09
CA LEU A 395 -38.52 -12.49 -5.26
C LEU A 395 -38.13 -12.16 -6.72
N THR A 396 -37.60 -13.14 -7.44
CA THR A 396 -37.18 -12.98 -8.84
C THR A 396 -38.33 -13.07 -9.84
N SER A 397 -39.41 -13.79 -9.51
CA SER A 397 -40.63 -13.82 -10.32
C SER A 397 -41.52 -12.58 -10.11
N ALA A 398 -41.53 -11.99 -8.91
CA ALA A 398 -42.21 -10.73 -8.64
C ALA A 398 -41.63 -9.56 -9.47
N LYS A 399 -40.29 -9.49 -9.64
CA LYS A 399 -39.64 -8.47 -10.48
C LYS A 399 -39.90 -8.62 -11.99
N ARG A 400 -40.38 -9.79 -12.45
CA ARG A 400 -40.73 -10.00 -13.88
C ARG A 400 -42.17 -9.64 -14.23
N LYS A 401 -43.03 -9.31 -13.25
CA LYS A 401 -44.46 -8.98 -13.46
C LYS A 401 -44.79 -7.49 -13.31
N ALA A 402 -43.86 -6.59 -13.62
CA ALA A 402 -44.21 -5.18 -13.85
C ALA A 402 -44.34 -4.91 -15.36
N PRO A 403 -45.54 -4.99 -15.96
CA PRO A 403 -45.73 -4.58 -17.34
C PRO A 403 -45.60 -3.06 -17.44
N TYR A 404 -44.63 -2.61 -18.25
CA TYR A 404 -44.58 -1.26 -18.80
C TYR A 404 -45.90 -1.01 -19.55
N LYS A 405 -46.83 -0.24 -18.96
CA LYS A 405 -47.96 0.31 -19.71
C LYS A 405 -47.37 1.36 -20.66
N ARG A 406 -47.26 1.01 -21.95
CA ARG A 406 -47.11 1.97 -23.04
C ARG A 406 -48.37 2.85 -23.05
N ALA A 407 -48.22 4.12 -22.73
CA ALA A 407 -49.18 5.13 -23.12
C ALA A 407 -49.25 5.14 -24.67
N LYS A 408 -50.45 5.04 -25.21
CA LYS A 408 -50.76 5.20 -26.63
C LYS A 408 -51.52 6.51 -26.79
N ALA A 409 -51.12 7.25 -27.83
CA ALA A 409 -51.71 8.44 -28.44
C ALA A 409 -51.78 9.68 -27.55
#